data_AF-B0DV13-F1
#
_entry.id   AF-B0DV13-F1
#
_cell.length_a   1.000
_cell.length_b   1.000
_cell.length_c   1.000
_cell.angle_alpha   90.00
_cell.angle_beta   90.00
_cell.angle_gamma   90.00
#
_symmetry.space_group_name_H-M   'P 1'
#
loop_
_entity.id
_entity.type
_entity.pdbx_description
1 polymer ?
#
loop_
_entity_poly.entity_id
_entity_poly.type
_entity_poly.pdbx_seq_one_letter_code
_entity_poly.pdbx_strand_id
1 'polypeptide(L)' 'VVLLKSGAFSGKIAVIVEIIDHNCAIIDGSTTGAPRQSYPYKHLSLTPLKLSDLPRAAGPQRG' A
#
# COMPACT_ATOMS: atom_id res chain seq x y z
N VAL A 1 2.72 -6.80 2.83
CA VAL A 1 1.28 -6.51 2.97
C VAL A 1 1.07 -5.65 4.21
N VAL A 2 0.17 -4.66 4.17
CA VAL A 2 -0.05 -3.67 5.24
C VAL A 2 -1.51 -3.52 5.60
N LEU A 3 -1.77 -3.18 6.87
CA LEU A 3 -3.07 -2.71 7.36
C LEU A 3 -3.07 -1.18 7.44
N LEU A 4 -4.09 -0.54 6.85
CA LEU A 4 -4.29 0.91 6.96
C LEU A 4 -4.99 1.22 8.29
N LYS A 5 -4.45 2.15 9.08
CA LYS A 5 -4.93 2.50 10.43
C LYS A 5 -5.71 3.81 10.50
N SER A 6 -5.74 4.60 9.42
CA SER A 6 -6.36 5.92 9.41
C SER A 6 -6.92 6.32 8.04
N GLY A 7 -7.70 7.40 8.01
CA GLY A 7 -8.33 7.94 6.81
C GLY A 7 -9.49 7.10 6.29
N ALA A 8 -9.96 7.44 5.07
CA ALA A 8 -11.16 6.84 4.46
C ALA A 8 -11.08 5.32 4.23
N PHE A 9 -9.86 4.77 4.20
CA PHE A 9 -9.61 3.34 3.94
C PHE A 9 -9.09 2.60 5.17
N SER A 10 -9.29 3.14 6.38
CA SER A 10 -8.91 2.48 7.62
C SER A 10 -9.54 1.08 7.74
N GLY A 11 -8.77 0.12 8.26
CA GLY A 11 -9.16 -1.28 8.37
C GLY A 11 -8.96 -2.10 7.08
N LYS A 12 -8.63 -1.47 5.94
CA LYS A 12 -8.34 -2.19 4.69
C LYS A 12 -6.90 -2.69 4.65
N ILE A 13 -6.70 -3.76 3.89
CA ILE A 13 -5.39 -4.34 3.59
C ILE A 13 -4.88 -3.80 2.25
N ALA A 14 -3.59 -3.54 2.11
CA ALA A 14 -2.97 -3.16 0.85
C ALA A 14 -1.56 -3.75 0.71
N VAL A 15 -0.97 -3.58 -0.47
CA VAL A 15 0.42 -3.93 -0.77
C VAL A 15 1.21 -2.64 -1.00
N ILE A 16 2.40 -2.52 -0.42
CA ILE A 16 3.35 -1.47 -0.78
C ILE A 16 3.98 -1.87 -2.13
N VAL A 17 3.79 -1.05 -3.16
CA VAL A 17 4.28 -1.32 -4.52
C VAL A 17 5.48 -0.45 -4.91
N GLU A 18 5.65 0.70 -4.24
CA GLU A 18 6.77 1.60 -4.43
C GLU A 18 7.04 2.43 -3.18
N ILE A 19 8.31 2.62 -2.85
CA ILE A 19 8.75 3.53 -1.80
C ILE A 19 8.99 4.90 -2.45
N ILE A 20 8.30 5.92 -1.95
CA ILE A 20 8.50 7.31 -2.41
C ILE A 20 9.68 7.91 -1.66
N ASP A 21 9.60 7.89 -0.32
CA ASP A 21 10.61 8.43 0.58
C ASP A 21 10.57 7.72 1.95
N HIS A 22 11.20 8.32 2.96
CA HIS A 22 11.26 7.81 4.34
C HIS A 22 9.93 7.93 5.11
N ASN A 23 8.96 8.69 4.60
CA ASN A 23 7.69 8.97 5.26
C ASN A 23 6.50 8.27 4.61
N CYS A 24 6.58 7.95 3.32
CA CYS A 24 5.45 7.39 2.57
C CYS A 24 5.85 6.42 1.45
N ALA A 25 4.86 5.64 1.04
CA ALA A 25 4.92 4.70 -0.06
C ALA A 25 3.66 4.80 -0.92
N ILE A 26 3.73 4.34 -2.16
CA ILE A 26 2.54 3.98 -2.92
C ILE A 26 2.03 2.63 -2.42
N ILE A 27 0.76 2.61 -2.00
CA ILE A 27 0.02 1.39 -1.69
C ILE A 27 -0.92 1.03 -2.84
N ASP A 28 -1.26 -0.25 -2.98
CA ASP A 28 -2.32 -0.74 -3.87
C ASP A 28 -3.16 -1.80 -3.14
N GLY A 29 -4.46 -1.56 -3.04
CA GLY A 29 -5.47 -2.46 -2.47
C GLY A 29 -6.71 -2.53 -3.37
N SER A 30 -6.54 -2.52 -4.69
CA SER A 30 -7.65 -2.57 -5.65
C SER A 30 -8.62 -3.74 -5.42
N THR A 31 -8.12 -4.90 -4.97
CA THR A 31 -8.93 -6.07 -4.60
C THR A 31 -9.55 -6.00 -3.20
N THR A 32 -9.11 -5.06 -2.37
CA THR A 32 -9.53 -4.89 -0.97
C THR A 32 -10.28 -3.57 -0.71
N GLY A 33 -10.47 -2.76 -1.77
CA GLY A 33 -11.20 -1.50 -1.72
C GLY A 33 -10.39 -0.27 -1.32
N ALA A 34 -9.05 -0.34 -1.40
CA ALA A 34 -8.17 0.82 -1.23
C ALA A 34 -7.50 1.16 -2.58
N PRO A 35 -7.80 2.31 -3.20
CA PRO A 35 -7.21 2.67 -4.48
C PRO A 35 -5.70 2.91 -4.36
N ARG A 36 -5.00 2.76 -5.50
CA ARG A 36 -3.57 3.06 -5.58
C ARG A 36 -3.31 4.52 -5.27
N GLN A 37 -2.51 4.80 -4.25
CA GLN A 37 -2.23 6.16 -3.78
C GLN A 37 -0.98 6.22 -2.90
N SER A 38 -0.43 7.42 -2.70
CA SER A 38 0.58 7.66 -1.66
C SER A 38 -0.07 7.53 -0.28
N TYR A 39 0.60 6.84 0.65
CA TYR A 39 0.12 6.65 2.00
C TYR A 39 1.25 6.73 3.04
N PRO A 40 1.12 7.51 4.13
CA PRO A 40 2.18 7.66 5.13
C PRO A 40 2.41 6.42 5.98
N TYR A 41 3.68 6.07 6.26
CA TYR A 41 4.03 4.91 7.08
C TYR A 41 3.47 5.00 8.51
N LYS A 42 3.41 6.20 9.08
CA LYS A 42 2.84 6.44 10.42
C LYS A 42 1.39 5.98 10.56
N HIS A 43 0.66 5.86 9.44
CA HIS A 43 -0.74 5.43 9.42
C HIS A 43 -0.93 3.98 8.96
N LEU A 44 0.13 3.19 8.76
CA LEU A 44 0.01 1.76 8.43
C LEU A 44 0.72 0.86 9.45
N SER A 45 0.35 -0.41 9.47
CA SER A 45 1.06 -1.47 10.18
C SER A 45 1.50 -2.53 9.19
N LEU A 46 2.77 -2.96 9.30
CA LEU A 46 3.26 -4.13 8.58
C LEU A 46 2.57 -5.39 9.09
N THR A 47 2.20 -6.26 8.16
CA THR A 47 1.80 -7.63 8.48
C THR A 47 2.99 -8.57 8.24
N PRO A 48 2.96 -9.81 8.75
CA PRO A 48 3.98 -10.81 8.44
C PRO A 48 4.01 -11.25 6.97
N LEU A 49 2.98 -10.94 6.18
CA LEU A 49 2.86 -11.39 4.80
C LEU A 49 3.71 -10.51 3.86
N LYS A 50 4.56 -11.17 3.07
CA LYS A 50 5.40 -10.58 2.03
C LYS A 50 5.11 -11.23 0.68
N LEU A 51 4.97 -10.41 -0.36
CA LEU A 51 4.94 -10.88 -1.74
C LEU A 51 6.37 -10.81 -2.27
N SER A 52 6.99 -11.97 -2.50
CA SER A 52 8.40 -12.08 -2.85
C SER A 52 8.69 -11.68 -4.30
N ASP A 53 7.79 -12.03 -5.21
CA ASP A 53 8.03 -11.96 -6.65
C ASP A 53 7.21 -10.87 -7.34
N LEU A 54 6.75 -9.86 -6.57
CA LEU A 54 6.04 -8.72 -7.12
C LEU A 54 7.05 -7.69 -7.65
N PRO A 55 7.06 -7.39 -8.97
CA PRO A 55 7.93 -6.33 -9.50
C PRO A 55 7.62 -4.97 -8.87
N ARG A 56 8.62 -4.11 -8.74
CA ARG A 56 8.42 -2.72 -8.31
C ARG A 56 7.43 -2.02 -9.25
N ALA A 57 6.54 -1.22 -8.68
CA ALA A 57 5.46 -0.51 -9.38
C ALA A 57 4.43 -1.41 -10.09
N ALA A 58 4.42 -2.72 -9.86
CA ALA A 58 3.45 -3.65 -10.45
C ALA A 58 2.00 -3.30 -10.10
N GLY A 59 1.13 -3.27 -11.11
CA GLY A 59 -0.25 -2.81 -11.03
C GLY A 59 -0.52 -1.66 -12.02
N PRO A 60 -1.79 -1.28 -12.25
CA PRO A 60 -2.14 -0.32 -13.29
C PRO A 60 -1.52 1.04 -13.03
N GLN A 61 -0.73 1.56 -13.98
CA GLN A 61 -0.35 2.97 -13.97
C GLN A 61 -1.53 3.75 -14.53
N ARG A 62 -2.23 4.50 -13.69
CA ARG A 62 -3.09 5.56 -14.22
C ARG A 62 -2.14 6.68 -14.61
N GLY A 63 -2.06 6.93 -15.92
CA GLY A 63 -1.22 7.98 -16.50
C GLY A 63 -1.63 9.37 -16.07
#